data_AF-A0A3D8MAC3-F1
#
_entry.id   AF-A0A3D8MAC3-F1
#
_cell.length_a   1.000
_cell.length_b   1.000
_cell.length_c   1.000
_cell.angle_alpha   90.00
_cell.angle_beta   90.00
_cell.angle_gamma   90.00
#
_symmetry.space_group_name_H-M   'P 1'
#
loop_
_entity.id
_entity.type
_entity.pdbx_description
1 polymer ?
#
loop_
_entity_poly.entity_id
_entity_poly.type
_entity_poly.pdbx_seq_one_letter_code
_entity_poly.pdbx_strand_id
1 'polypeptide(L)'
;MEAFGQDYRQAMTTLGAGKWADLITLIGESLFTPDAESSLRNRIVQIHQLGLTHVALNLTNSTVQLSSIMQSQRLYRGTSISLNTFSHQQEAMDWLKTQGFYTCDDETHQHQEAVKKLNSA
;
A
#
# COMPACT_ATOMS: atom_id res chain seq x y z
N MET A 1 1.94 0.48 -17.90
CA MET A 1 1.45 0.89 -16.56
C MET A 1 0.05 0.33 -16.27
N GLU A 2 -0.79 0.08 -17.29
CA GLU A 2 -2.17 -0.43 -17.11
C GLU A 2 -2.28 -1.88 -16.60
N ALA A 3 -1.30 -2.76 -16.90
CA ALA A 3 -1.37 -4.17 -16.50
C ALA A 3 -1.42 -4.39 -14.98
N PHE A 4 -0.60 -3.66 -14.20
CA PHE A 4 -0.55 -3.81 -12.74
C PHE A 4 -1.88 -3.44 -12.06
N GLY A 5 -2.49 -2.34 -12.51
CA GLY A 5 -3.81 -1.88 -12.05
C GLY A 5 -4.84 -3.00 -12.09
N GLN A 6 -4.88 -3.69 -13.23
CA GLN A 6 -5.81 -4.77 -13.52
C GLN A 6 -5.45 -6.05 -12.76
N ASP A 7 -4.19 -6.46 -12.76
CA ASP A 7 -3.74 -7.71 -12.10
C ASP A 7 -3.99 -7.68 -10.59
N TYR A 8 -3.67 -6.57 -9.94
CA TYR A 8 -3.94 -6.38 -8.51
C TYR A 8 -5.43 -6.34 -8.22
N ARG A 9 -6.23 -5.63 -9.04
CA ARG A 9 -7.69 -5.59 -8.84
C ARG A 9 -8.29 -6.98 -9.00
N GLN A 10 -7.79 -7.76 -9.94
CA GLN A 10 -8.22 -9.13 -10.18
C GLN A 10 -7.87 -10.04 -8.99
N ALA A 11 -6.65 -9.94 -8.46
CA ALA A 11 -6.24 -10.64 -7.23
C ALA A 11 -7.07 -10.20 -6.00
N MET A 12 -7.45 -8.94 -5.89
CA MET A 12 -8.33 -8.49 -4.79
C MET A 12 -9.78 -8.94 -4.97
N THR A 13 -10.22 -9.14 -6.21
CA THR A 13 -11.55 -9.69 -6.49
C THR A 13 -11.64 -11.17 -6.06
N THR A 14 -10.53 -11.90 -6.10
CA THR A 14 -10.48 -13.31 -5.64
C THR A 14 -10.49 -13.45 -4.11
N LEU A 15 -10.22 -12.39 -3.35
CA LEU A 15 -10.36 -12.38 -1.88
C LEU A 15 -11.83 -12.35 -1.41
N GLY A 16 -12.78 -12.19 -2.34
CA GLY A 16 -14.22 -12.18 -2.06
C GLY A 16 -14.68 -10.93 -1.30
N ALA A 17 -15.94 -10.94 -0.82
CA ALA A 17 -16.53 -9.82 -0.07
C ALA A 17 -16.05 -9.70 1.39
N GLY A 18 -14.96 -10.41 1.75
CA GLY A 18 -14.38 -10.38 3.08
C GLY A 18 -13.59 -9.09 3.34
N LYS A 19 -13.47 -8.71 4.61
CA LYS A 19 -12.54 -7.64 5.00
C LYS A 19 -11.11 -8.17 4.85
N TRP A 20 -10.25 -7.37 4.23
CA TRP A 20 -8.83 -7.69 4.11
C TRP A 20 -7.97 -6.46 4.41
N ALA A 21 -6.67 -6.71 4.55
CA ALA A 21 -5.66 -5.72 4.84
C ALA A 21 -4.47 -5.85 3.90
N ASP A 22 -3.79 -4.74 3.63
CA ASP A 22 -2.62 -4.70 2.77
C ASP A 22 -1.35 -4.34 3.58
N LEU A 23 -0.24 -4.98 3.24
CA LEU A 23 1.08 -4.63 3.76
C LEU A 23 1.95 -4.15 2.60
N ILE A 24 2.23 -2.86 2.57
CA ILE A 24 2.98 -2.21 1.50
C ILE A 24 4.36 -1.87 2.04
N THR A 25 5.41 -2.35 1.37
CA THR A 25 6.79 -1.96 1.71
C THR A 25 7.32 -0.97 0.67
N LEU A 26 7.66 0.23 1.12
CA LEU A 26 8.35 1.24 0.32
C LEU A 26 9.84 1.22 0.68
N ILE A 27 10.69 1.09 -0.32
CA ILE A 27 12.15 1.05 -0.18
C ILE A 27 12.74 2.31 -0.82
N GLY A 28 13.55 3.06 -0.09
CA GLY A 28 14.28 4.23 -0.60
C GLY A 28 13.47 5.53 -0.69
N GLU A 29 13.89 6.45 -1.56
CA GLU A 29 13.28 7.76 -1.78
C GLU A 29 12.09 7.69 -2.75
N SER A 30 11.01 7.03 -2.32
CA SER A 30 9.76 7.00 -3.09
C SER A 30 8.85 8.16 -2.69
N LEU A 31 8.97 9.26 -3.43
CA LEU A 31 7.98 10.34 -3.43
C LEU A 31 7.06 10.17 -4.63
N PHE A 32 5.76 10.27 -4.40
CA PHE A 32 4.79 10.23 -5.49
C PHE A 32 4.78 11.57 -6.22
N THR A 33 4.75 11.53 -7.55
CA THR A 33 4.35 12.68 -8.36
C THR A 33 2.85 12.93 -8.18
N PRO A 34 2.35 14.15 -8.42
CA PRO A 34 0.91 14.44 -8.31
C PRO A 34 0.01 13.50 -9.13
N ASP A 35 0.45 13.12 -10.33
CA ASP A 35 -0.29 12.20 -11.21
C ASP A 35 -0.31 10.77 -10.65
N ALA A 36 0.81 10.33 -10.06
CA ALA A 36 0.89 9.04 -9.38
C ALA A 36 0.00 9.03 -8.12
N GLU A 37 -0.03 10.11 -7.34
CA GLU A 37 -0.95 10.25 -6.20
C GLU A 37 -2.41 10.18 -6.65
N SER A 38 -2.78 10.88 -7.72
CA SER A 38 -4.15 10.88 -8.24
C SER A 38 -4.59 9.48 -8.71
N SER A 39 -3.73 8.79 -9.43
CA SER A 39 -3.99 7.43 -9.91
C SER A 39 -4.12 6.44 -8.74
N LEU A 40 -3.23 6.52 -7.76
CA LEU A 40 -3.25 5.67 -6.58
C LEU A 40 -4.49 5.93 -5.72
N ARG A 41 -4.90 7.19 -5.57
CA ARG A 41 -6.14 7.55 -4.87
C ARG A 41 -7.37 6.93 -5.51
N ASN A 42 -7.50 6.99 -6.83
CA ASN A 42 -8.63 6.37 -7.54
C ASN A 42 -8.66 4.86 -7.31
N ARG A 43 -7.48 4.23 -7.29
CA ARG A 43 -7.36 2.80 -7.02
C ARG A 43 -7.69 2.42 -5.58
N ILE A 44 -7.25 3.22 -4.60
CA ILE A 44 -7.61 3.07 -3.18
C ILE A 44 -9.13 3.07 -3.01
N VAL A 45 -9.84 3.99 -3.67
CA VAL A 45 -11.32 4.02 -3.63
C VAL A 45 -11.93 2.74 -4.22
N GLN A 46 -11.38 2.23 -5.32
CA GLN A 46 -11.88 1.00 -5.94
C GLN A 46 -11.66 -0.23 -5.05
N ILE A 47 -10.49 -0.37 -4.44
CA ILE A 47 -10.18 -1.54 -3.59
C ILE A 47 -10.80 -1.44 -2.17
N HIS A 48 -11.07 -0.22 -1.69
CA HIS A 48 -11.89 0.01 -0.50
C HIS A 48 -13.29 -0.60 -0.65
N GLN A 49 -13.91 -0.41 -1.82
CA GLN A 49 -15.21 -1.03 -2.14
C GLN A 49 -15.14 -2.56 -2.22
N LEU A 50 -13.94 -3.13 -2.41
CA LEU A 50 -13.68 -4.57 -2.43
C LEU A 50 -13.26 -5.12 -1.06
N GLY A 51 -13.36 -4.36 0.02
CA GLY A 51 -13.16 -4.87 1.38
C GLY A 51 -11.83 -4.50 2.04
N LEU A 52 -11.01 -3.65 1.43
CA LEU A 52 -9.80 -3.13 2.10
C LEU A 52 -10.20 -2.28 3.32
N THR A 53 -9.67 -2.63 4.49
CA THR A 53 -9.97 -1.91 5.74
C THR A 53 -8.74 -1.43 6.49
N HIS A 54 -7.58 -2.07 6.29
CA HIS A 54 -6.35 -1.75 7.02
C HIS A 54 -5.16 -1.76 6.06
N VAL A 55 -4.27 -0.79 6.20
CA VAL A 55 -3.02 -0.72 5.43
C VAL A 55 -1.86 -0.50 6.39
N ALA A 56 -0.88 -1.40 6.33
CA ALA A 56 0.38 -1.27 7.03
C ALA A 56 1.46 -0.84 6.04
N LEU A 57 2.02 0.36 6.22
CA LEU A 57 3.06 0.91 5.37
C LEU A 57 4.43 0.74 6.02
N ASN A 58 5.24 -0.18 5.52
CA ASN A 58 6.62 -0.37 5.97
C ASN A 58 7.57 0.52 5.16
N LEU A 59 8.26 1.46 5.81
CA LEU A 59 9.12 2.47 5.20
C LEU A 59 10.59 2.18 5.50
N THR A 60 11.22 1.36 4.66
CA THR A 60 12.62 0.94 4.87
C THR A 60 13.59 1.91 4.18
N ASN A 61 14.62 2.36 4.90
CA ASN A 61 15.74 3.13 4.37
C ASN A 61 15.36 4.41 3.59
N SER A 62 14.47 5.24 4.14
CA SER A 62 14.05 6.48 3.47
C SER A 62 14.43 7.72 4.28
N THR A 63 15.32 8.55 3.73
CA THR A 63 15.64 9.92 4.20
C THR A 63 14.44 10.86 4.09
N VAL A 64 13.41 10.47 3.34
CA VAL A 64 12.17 11.23 3.09
C VAL A 64 10.94 10.64 3.78
N GLN A 65 11.13 9.81 4.82
CA GLN A 65 10.05 9.13 5.57
C GLN A 65 8.87 10.05 5.91
N LEU A 66 9.12 11.25 6.43
CA LEU A 66 8.05 12.19 6.81
C LEU A 66 7.20 12.62 5.60
N SER A 67 7.82 12.85 4.45
CA SER A 67 7.12 13.22 3.22
C SER A 67 6.29 12.06 2.67
N SER A 68 6.83 10.83 2.67
CA SER A 68 6.10 9.63 2.25
C SER A 68 4.92 9.31 3.19
N ILE A 69 5.08 9.53 4.51
CA ILE A 69 3.99 9.42 5.49
C ILE A 69 2.90 10.45 5.20
N MET A 70 3.27 11.72 5.00
CA MET A 70 2.30 12.78 4.71
C MET A 70 1.55 12.54 3.39
N GLN A 71 2.24 12.09 2.34
CA GLN A 71 1.62 11.72 1.07
C GLN A 71 0.64 10.54 1.26
N SER A 72 1.06 9.51 1.98
CA SER A 72 0.21 8.34 2.25
C SER A 72 -1.03 8.72 3.05
N GLN A 73 -0.88 9.51 4.11
CA GLN A 73 -2.04 10.01 4.87
C GLN A 73 -3.02 10.80 3.98
N ARG A 74 -2.53 11.60 3.03
CA ARG A 74 -3.39 12.31 2.06
C ARG A 74 -4.13 11.36 1.12
N LEU A 75 -3.50 10.27 0.69
CA LEU A 75 -4.10 9.28 -0.20
C LEU A 75 -5.29 8.54 0.44
N TYR A 76 -5.17 8.19 1.71
CA TYR A 76 -6.21 7.47 2.44
C TYR A 76 -7.24 8.38 3.13
N ARG A 77 -7.02 9.70 3.13
CA ARG A 77 -7.93 10.67 3.76
C ARG A 77 -9.33 10.61 3.14
N GLY A 78 -10.34 10.47 4.00
CA GLY A 78 -11.75 10.40 3.59
C GLY A 78 -12.22 8.98 3.26
N THR A 79 -11.36 7.97 3.40
CA THR A 79 -11.76 6.55 3.42
C THR A 79 -11.94 6.08 4.87
N SER A 80 -12.58 4.93 5.07
CA SER A 80 -12.63 4.27 6.38
C SER A 80 -11.45 3.32 6.61
N ILE A 81 -10.37 3.46 5.84
CA ILE A 81 -9.19 2.60 5.92
C ILE A 81 -8.28 3.09 7.04
N SER A 82 -7.94 2.18 7.95
CA SER A 82 -6.94 2.42 8.99
C SER A 82 -5.54 2.31 8.40
N LEU A 83 -4.81 3.42 8.30
CA LEU A 83 -3.42 3.45 7.86
C LEU A 83 -2.48 3.56 9.06
N ASN A 84 -1.47 2.70 9.13
CA ASN A 84 -0.36 2.84 10.08
C ASN A 84 0.99 2.63 9.39
N THR A 85 2.04 3.27 9.90
CA THR A 85 3.38 3.26 9.29
C THR A 85 4.42 2.66 10.22
N PHE A 86 5.34 1.88 9.68
CA PHE A 86 6.33 1.10 10.41
C PHE A 86 7.70 1.25 9.76
N SER A 87 8.76 1.05 10.54
CA SER A 87 10.13 1.00 10.02
C SER A 87 10.62 -0.43 9.79
N HIS A 88 9.91 -1.41 10.36
CA HIS A 88 10.22 -2.82 10.24
C HIS A 88 8.98 -3.60 9.80
N GLN A 89 9.17 -4.49 8.82
CA GLN A 89 8.10 -5.35 8.31
C GLN A 89 7.47 -6.21 9.41
N GLN A 90 8.26 -6.67 10.38
CA GLN A 90 7.75 -7.48 11.49
C GLN A 90 6.73 -6.71 12.34
N GLU A 91 6.99 -5.43 12.65
CA GLU A 91 6.06 -4.58 13.40
C GLU A 91 4.75 -4.36 12.64
N ALA A 92 4.84 -4.18 11.32
CA ALA A 92 3.68 -4.06 10.44
C ALA A 92 2.81 -5.33 10.45
N MET A 93 3.44 -6.51 10.37
CA MET A 93 2.75 -7.79 10.46
C MET A 93 2.11 -8.01 11.83
N ASP A 94 2.82 -7.68 12.90
CA ASP A 94 2.30 -7.85 14.26
C ASP A 94 1.10 -6.93 14.50
N TRP A 95 1.15 -5.69 14.02
CA TRP A 95 -0.01 -4.79 14.05
C TRP A 95 -1.20 -5.39 13.30
N LEU A 96 -1.02 -5.89 12.08
CA LEU A 96 -2.10 -6.54 11.32
C LEU A 96 -2.73 -7.73 12.06
N LYS A 97 -1.90 -8.54 12.74
CA LYS A 97 -2.40 -9.64 13.60
C LYS A 97 -3.23 -9.13 14.77
N THR A 98 -2.85 -8.01 15.40
CA THR A 98 -3.68 -7.40 16.46
C THR A 98 -5.04 -6.90 15.94
N GLN A 99 -5.14 -6.60 14.64
CA GLN A 99 -6.39 -6.21 13.98
C GLN A 99 -7.20 -7.41 13.48
N GLY A 100 -6.73 -8.64 13.71
CA GLY A 100 -7.40 -9.88 13.31
C GLY A 100 -7.08 -10.33 11.88
N PHE A 101 -6.08 -9.75 11.22
CA PHE A 101 -5.60 -10.21 9.91
C PHE A 101 -4.42 -11.16 10.07
N TYR A 102 -4.49 -12.30 9.39
CA TYR A 102 -3.45 -13.31 9.37
C TYR A 102 -3.03 -13.53 7.91
N THR A 103 -1.75 -13.78 7.69
CA THR A 103 -1.27 -14.23 6.39
C THR A 103 -1.85 -15.61 6.13
N CYS A 104 -2.50 -15.80 4.98
CA CYS A 104 -2.67 -17.13 4.44
C CYS A 104 -1.27 -17.57 4.01
N ASP A 105 -0.73 -18.62 4.66
CA ASP A 105 0.57 -19.19 4.30
C ASP A 105 0.49 -19.79 2.89
N ASP A 106 0.56 -18.96 1.83
CA ASP A 106 1.00 -19.36 0.48
C ASP A 106 1.15 -18.20 -0.53
N GLU A 107 0.57 -17.01 -0.34
CA GLU A 107 0.58 -15.97 -1.39
C GLU A 107 1.13 -14.62 -0.93
N THR A 108 2.43 -14.57 -0.59
CA THR A 108 3.14 -13.28 -0.52
C THR A 108 3.40 -12.78 -1.94
N HIS A 109 2.49 -12.01 -2.50
CA HIS A 109 2.72 -11.30 -3.75
C HIS A 109 3.71 -10.13 -3.52
N GLN A 110 5.01 -10.39 -3.62
CA GLN A 110 6.03 -9.34 -3.64
C GLN A 110 5.94 -8.58 -4.98
N HIS A 111 5.35 -7.39 -4.99
CA HIS A 111 5.35 -6.52 -6.16
C HIS A 111 6.27 -5.31 -5.92
N GLN A 112 7.44 -5.32 -6.56
CA GLN A 112 8.40 -4.21 -6.49
C GLN A 112 8.01 -3.14 -7.53
N GLU A 113 7.46 -2.00 -7.09
CA GLU A 113 7.41 -0.81 -7.95
C GLU A 113 8.79 -0.15 -7.96
N ALA A 114 9.52 -0.33 -9.06
CA ALA A 114 10.72 0.45 -9.33
C ALA A 114 10.30 1.90 -9.63
N VAL A 115 10.29 2.77 -8.62
CA VAL A 115 10.30 4.24 -8.79
C VAL A 115 11.67 4.64 -9.34
N LYS A 116 11.96 4.25 -10.59
CA LYS A 116 13.07 4.76 -11.37
C LYS A 116 12.50 5.61 -12.49
N LYS A 117 12.59 6.92 -12.30
CA LYS A 117 13.31 7.84 -13.20
C LYS A 117 13.17 9.24 -12.65
N LEU A 118 14.25 9.76 -12.06
CA LEU A 118 14.67 11.17 -12.15
C LEU A 118 16.10 11.32 -11.59
N ASN A 119 17.04 10.54 -12.13
CA ASN A 119 18.47 10.87 -12.11
C ASN A 119 19.02 10.77 -13.54
N SER A 120 18.37 11.51 -14.44
CA SER A 120 18.83 11.70 -15.82
C SER A 120 18.44 13.10 -16.27
N ALA A 121 19.09 14.10 -15.67
CA ALA A 121 19.33 15.41 -16.25
C ALA A 121 20.65 15.91 -15.66
#